data_AF-A0A970PFC2-F1
#
_entry.id   AF-A0A970PFC2-F1
#
_cell.length_a   1.000
_cell.length_b   1.000
_cell.length_c   1.000
_cell.angle_alpha   90.00
_cell.angle_beta   90.00
_cell.angle_gamma   90.00
#
_symmetry.space_group_name_H-M   'P 1'
#
loop_
_entity.id
_entity.type
_entity.pdbx_description
1 polymer ?
#
loop_
_entity_poly.entity_id
_entity_poly.type
_entity_poly.pdbx_seq_one_letter_code
_entity_poly.pdbx_strand_id
1 'polypeptide(L)'
;MRRALILPALLCCCAVAFAQQPVGENLVRNGGFEDGTEGWDERGEPITRDEAVAREGDWSLRIDSGPQLEFFNFHYARGEDIPAEPNIRYRFSVWVRGGLTAGESRPRVREVDAAGATIGYHGAAQVHPGVRDWRLIEGEFITSQRAHHLQPYLITSSATGSVWYDDFTIERQPLTPIDAAPGEAVTFGGGPGSLEMGLESVQADGGAHCVTTTGAEWTLDPVAGRIIGRQRIGPQREVIALTLDPAPGEMQVLRSDETVVTLRSSLLEIGVQCDGLLVLAPQGAGSMQIRAEGLIGGEWARFELGKLQVTDQAGGVCAYPWAPGGSGLVPRYDELAGDCSEAGWTTGWALESGMLLGVSIYPSRDFDWEKSFDWQLAHTGGYPPDPALETWSRDVKLVTLHESIWAGEQPTPHVGPYVAKEPDELRRIIATCERLGMKLLVYMSPHYYVDQSIEAFMQQMAELREEFGFHGLFYDGVYFTD
;
A
#
# COMPACT_ATOMS: atom_id res chain seq x y z
N MET A 1 30.12 38.48 33.66
CA MET A 1 30.92 37.42 33.00
C MET A 1 30.63 36.08 33.67
N ARG A 2 29.69 35.30 33.14
CA ARG A 2 29.54 33.86 33.43
C ARG A 2 29.27 33.18 32.10
N ARG A 3 30.25 32.41 31.61
CA ARG A 3 30.15 31.59 30.40
C ARG A 3 29.33 30.36 30.76
N ALA A 4 28.17 30.19 30.15
CA ALA A 4 27.45 28.92 30.15
C ALA A 4 28.12 28.00 29.13
N LEU A 5 28.69 26.89 29.60
CA LEU A 5 29.08 25.78 28.74
C LEU A 5 27.79 25.10 28.26
N ILE A 6 27.54 25.12 26.96
CA ILE A 6 26.59 24.24 26.30
C ILE A 6 27.37 22.96 25.98
N LEU A 7 27.02 21.87 26.65
CA LEU A 7 27.52 20.53 26.34
C LEU A 7 26.64 19.96 25.21
N PRO A 8 27.19 19.50 24.08
CA PRO A 8 26.39 18.76 23.11
C PRO A 8 26.09 17.37 23.69
N ALA A 9 24.81 17.02 23.77
CA ALA A 9 24.38 15.68 24.10
C ALA A 9 24.77 14.76 22.94
N LEU A 10 25.76 13.88 23.15
CA LEU A 10 26.00 12.74 22.28
C LEU A 10 24.78 11.81 22.35
N LEU A 11 23.99 11.76 21.28
CA LEU A 11 23.08 10.64 21.05
C LEU A 11 23.94 9.39 20.81
N CYS A 12 23.92 8.47 21.77
CA CYS A 12 24.54 7.17 21.64
C CYS A 12 23.59 6.28 20.82
N CYS A 13 23.81 6.19 19.50
CA CYS A 13 23.12 5.24 18.64
C CYS A 13 23.65 3.82 18.93
N CYS A 14 23.03 3.12 19.87
CA CYS A 14 23.23 1.68 20.02
C CYS A 14 22.58 0.97 18.82
N ALA A 15 23.34 0.68 17.78
CA ALA A 15 22.93 -0.27 16.76
C ALA A 15 22.93 -1.67 17.39
N VAL A 16 21.75 -2.21 17.66
CA VAL A 16 21.59 -3.63 17.98
C VAL A 16 21.85 -4.39 16.68
N ALA A 17 22.99 -5.07 16.59
CA ALA A 17 23.28 -5.96 15.48
C ALA A 17 22.42 -7.22 15.63
N PHE A 18 21.27 -7.25 14.93
CA PHE A 18 20.53 -8.49 14.73
C PHE A 18 21.35 -9.39 13.80
N ALA A 19 21.56 -10.64 14.20
CA ALA A 19 22.09 -11.64 13.28
C ALA A 19 21.04 -11.83 12.17
N GLN A 20 21.43 -11.55 10.92
CA GLN A 20 20.55 -11.75 9.77
C GLN A 20 20.09 -13.21 9.70
N GLN A 21 18.81 -13.41 9.44
CA GLN A 21 18.25 -14.75 9.28
C GLN A 21 18.80 -15.43 8.02
N PRO A 22 18.95 -16.76 8.03
CA PRO A 22 19.38 -17.51 6.85
C PRO A 22 18.34 -17.39 5.73
N VAL A 23 18.84 -17.24 4.49
CA VAL A 23 17.99 -17.22 3.29
C VAL A 23 17.64 -18.66 2.89
N GLY A 24 16.36 -18.90 2.62
CA GLY A 24 15.87 -20.20 2.11
C GLY A 24 15.83 -21.35 3.12
N GLU A 25 16.17 -21.11 4.39
CA GLU A 25 15.96 -22.09 5.46
C GLU A 25 14.56 -21.91 6.06
N ASN A 26 13.93 -23.02 6.46
CA ASN A 26 12.67 -22.96 7.18
C ASN A 26 12.91 -22.40 8.60
N LEU A 27 12.28 -21.25 8.87
CA LEU A 27 12.33 -20.56 10.15
C LEU A 27 11.31 -21.10 11.17
N VAL A 28 10.35 -21.93 10.74
CA VAL A 28 9.35 -22.53 11.61
C VAL A 28 9.92 -23.75 12.30
N ARG A 29 9.97 -23.70 13.63
CA ARG A 29 10.30 -24.86 14.45
C ARG A 29 9.11 -25.83 14.48
N ASN A 30 9.39 -27.13 14.33
CA ASN A 30 8.39 -28.19 14.40
C ASN A 30 7.18 -27.96 13.45
N GLY A 31 7.45 -27.54 12.21
CA GLY A 31 6.42 -27.28 11.20
C GLY A 31 5.72 -28.55 10.66
N GLY A 32 6.37 -29.71 10.78
CA GLY A 32 5.81 -31.03 10.45
C GLY A 32 5.30 -31.83 11.65
N PHE A 33 5.27 -31.23 12.85
CA PHE A 33 4.64 -31.82 14.05
C PHE A 33 5.22 -33.16 14.58
N GLU A 34 6.41 -33.54 14.11
CA GLU A 34 7.13 -34.75 14.55
C GLU A 34 7.55 -34.69 16.03
N ASP A 35 7.84 -33.50 16.54
CA ASP A 35 8.20 -33.26 17.94
C ASP A 35 6.96 -32.99 18.83
N GLY A 36 5.77 -33.44 18.40
CA GLY A 36 4.51 -33.18 19.09
C GLY A 36 3.97 -31.79 18.75
N THR A 37 3.29 -31.16 19.70
CA THR A 37 2.82 -29.77 19.59
C THR A 37 3.74 -28.78 20.31
N GLU A 38 4.97 -29.17 20.65
CA GLU A 38 5.96 -28.25 21.22
C GLU A 38 6.18 -27.08 20.24
N GLY A 39 6.15 -25.86 20.78
CA GLY A 39 6.24 -24.62 20.01
C GLY A 39 4.94 -24.18 19.34
N TRP A 40 3.81 -24.85 19.62
CA TRP A 40 2.50 -24.48 19.12
C TRP A 40 1.51 -24.26 20.27
N ASP A 41 1.02 -23.03 20.40
CA ASP A 41 -0.03 -22.65 21.35
C ASP A 41 -1.41 -22.74 20.71
N GLU A 42 -2.43 -22.98 21.52
CA GLU A 42 -3.81 -23.13 21.06
C GLU A 42 -4.83 -22.32 21.85
N ARG A 43 -6.02 -22.17 21.25
CA ARG A 43 -7.20 -21.64 21.92
C ARG A 43 -8.32 -22.68 21.93
N GLY A 44 -8.74 -23.06 23.13
CA GLY A 44 -9.89 -23.94 23.36
C GLY A 44 -9.58 -25.43 23.38
N GLU A 45 -8.30 -25.81 23.43
CA GLU A 45 -7.81 -27.19 23.32
C GLU A 45 -8.29 -28.01 22.08
N PRO A 46 -8.41 -27.41 20.86
CA PRO A 46 -8.91 -28.12 19.67
C PRO A 46 -7.81 -28.80 18.85
N ILE A 47 -6.52 -28.61 19.20
CA ILE A 47 -5.41 -29.18 18.42
C ILE A 47 -5.08 -30.58 18.93
N THR A 48 -4.93 -31.51 18.00
CA THR A 48 -4.46 -32.87 18.30
C THR A 48 -3.46 -33.29 17.24
N ARG A 49 -2.58 -34.21 17.59
CA ARG A 49 -1.69 -34.85 16.62
C ARG A 49 -2.36 -36.10 16.04
N ASP A 50 -2.22 -36.32 14.75
CA ASP A 50 -2.85 -37.45 14.05
C ASP A 50 -1.81 -38.28 13.30
N GLU A 51 -1.63 -39.56 13.70
CA GLU A 51 -0.71 -40.52 13.05
C GLU A 51 -1.34 -41.22 11.84
N ALA A 52 -2.67 -41.22 11.73
CA ALA A 52 -3.37 -41.88 10.62
C ALA A 52 -3.42 -40.99 9.38
N VAL A 53 -3.23 -39.69 9.55
CA VAL A 53 -3.30 -38.68 8.51
C VAL A 53 -2.07 -37.79 8.59
N ALA A 54 -0.99 -38.19 7.93
CA ALA A 54 0.23 -37.39 7.76
C ALA A 54 0.47 -37.08 6.28
N ARG A 55 1.18 -35.98 5.97
CA ARG A 55 1.62 -35.67 4.60
C ARG A 55 3.02 -36.21 4.34
N GLU A 56 3.92 -35.93 5.26
CA GLU A 56 5.29 -36.43 5.37
C GLU A 56 5.52 -36.86 6.82
N GLY A 57 6.52 -37.71 7.07
CA GLY A 57 6.75 -38.22 8.43
C GLY A 57 5.62 -39.12 8.96
N ASP A 58 5.49 -39.13 10.28
CA ASP A 58 4.55 -39.98 11.01
C ASP A 58 3.34 -39.19 11.54
N TRP A 59 3.37 -37.86 11.50
CA TRP A 59 2.37 -37.02 12.19
C TRP A 59 1.91 -35.80 11.39
N SER A 60 0.69 -35.34 11.66
CA SER A 60 0.26 -33.99 11.31
C SER A 60 -0.53 -33.33 12.44
N LEU A 61 -0.76 -32.02 12.33
CA LEU A 61 -1.64 -31.28 13.23
C LEU A 61 -3.08 -31.31 12.74
N ARG A 62 -4.00 -31.74 13.60
CA ARG A 62 -5.44 -31.71 13.37
C ARG A 62 -6.10 -30.65 14.25
N ILE A 63 -6.88 -29.76 13.65
CA ILE A 63 -7.85 -28.92 14.36
C ILE A 63 -9.23 -29.52 14.16
N ASP A 64 -9.90 -29.92 15.24
CA ASP A 64 -11.28 -30.41 15.21
C ASP A 64 -12.25 -29.32 15.71
N SER A 65 -13.07 -28.80 14.80
CA SER A 65 -14.07 -27.78 15.13
C SER A 65 -15.39 -28.37 15.67
N GLY A 66 -15.46 -29.69 15.83
CA GLY A 66 -16.61 -30.39 16.39
C GLY A 66 -17.75 -30.60 15.39
N PRO A 67 -18.82 -31.28 15.82
CA PRO A 67 -19.91 -31.72 14.94
C PRO A 67 -21.00 -30.67 14.71
N GLN A 68 -21.04 -29.59 15.49
CA GLN A 68 -22.11 -28.59 15.46
C GLN A 68 -21.55 -27.18 15.37
N LEU A 69 -22.21 -26.33 14.59
CA LEU A 69 -21.87 -24.92 14.48
C LEU A 69 -22.28 -24.21 15.77
N GLU A 70 -21.29 -23.89 16.60
CA GLU A 70 -21.49 -22.94 17.69
C GLU A 70 -21.33 -21.52 17.15
N PHE A 71 -22.30 -20.65 17.46
CA PHE A 71 -22.33 -19.29 16.94
C PHE A 71 -21.13 -18.49 17.48
N PHE A 72 -20.28 -18.04 16.55
CA PHE A 72 -18.91 -17.54 16.72
C PHE A 72 -17.92 -18.53 17.37
N ASN A 73 -17.82 -19.74 16.82
CA ASN A 73 -16.67 -20.62 17.12
C ASN A 73 -15.41 -20.17 16.37
N PHE A 74 -14.28 -20.11 17.09
CA PHE A 74 -12.99 -19.69 16.56
C PHE A 74 -11.87 -20.44 17.26
N HIS A 75 -11.15 -21.25 16.50
CA HIS A 75 -10.00 -22.03 16.97
C HIS A 75 -8.74 -21.54 16.27
N TYR A 76 -7.61 -21.64 16.97
CA TYR A 76 -6.31 -21.46 16.34
C TYR A 76 -5.25 -22.39 16.90
N ALA A 77 -4.26 -22.68 16.06
CA ALA A 77 -2.93 -23.11 16.46
C ALA A 77 -1.93 -22.02 16.03
N ARG A 78 -1.07 -21.60 16.95
CA ARG A 78 -0.10 -20.51 16.76
C ARG A 78 1.29 -21.02 17.06
N GLY A 79 2.19 -20.92 16.08
CA GLY A 79 3.60 -21.22 16.28
C GLY A 79 4.31 -20.21 17.18
N GLU A 80 5.56 -20.52 17.55
CA GLU A 80 6.47 -19.63 18.28
C GLU A 80 6.73 -18.30 17.56
N ASP A 81 7.22 -17.32 18.33
CA ASP A 81 7.69 -16.05 17.79
C ASP A 81 8.98 -16.25 16.98
N ILE A 82 8.88 -16.03 15.67
CA ILE A 82 10.01 -16.02 14.76
C ILE A 82 10.47 -14.57 14.62
N PRO A 83 11.73 -14.21 14.93
CA PRO A 83 12.24 -12.86 14.70
C PRO A 83 11.96 -12.39 13.27
N ALA A 84 11.60 -11.13 13.09
CA ALA A 84 11.30 -10.56 11.79
C ALA A 84 12.10 -9.29 11.59
N GLU A 85 12.77 -9.20 10.45
CA GLU A 85 13.38 -7.96 9.99
C GLU A 85 12.36 -7.13 9.19
N PRO A 86 12.27 -5.79 9.39
CA PRO A 86 11.38 -4.93 8.62
C PRO A 86 11.76 -4.83 7.14
N ASN A 87 10.76 -4.66 6.28
CA ASN A 87 10.91 -4.53 4.81
C ASN A 87 11.70 -5.69 4.16
N ILE A 88 11.54 -6.89 4.68
CA ILE A 88 12.12 -8.13 4.14
C ILE A 88 11.01 -8.97 3.52
N ARG A 89 11.33 -9.61 2.39
CA ARG A 89 10.45 -10.56 1.73
C ARG A 89 10.57 -11.94 2.36
N TYR A 90 9.42 -12.55 2.63
CA TYR A 90 9.31 -13.92 3.09
C TYR A 90 8.34 -14.69 2.19
N ARG A 91 8.56 -15.99 2.12
CA ARG A 91 7.61 -16.95 1.55
C ARG A 91 7.15 -17.87 2.65
N PHE A 92 5.86 -18.12 2.76
CA PHE A 92 5.34 -19.18 3.61
C PHE A 92 4.70 -20.27 2.77
N SER A 93 4.71 -21.49 3.29
CA SER A 93 3.95 -22.60 2.71
C SER A 93 3.43 -23.53 3.78
N VAL A 94 2.33 -24.23 3.51
CA VAL A 94 1.79 -25.27 4.39
C VAL A 94 0.92 -26.23 3.59
N TRP A 95 1.03 -27.52 3.88
CA TRP A 95 0.10 -28.52 3.35
C TRP A 95 -1.16 -28.56 4.19
N VAL A 96 -2.31 -28.57 3.54
CA VAL A 96 -3.61 -28.61 4.22
C VAL A 96 -4.49 -29.69 3.62
N ARG A 97 -5.11 -30.51 4.48
CA ARG A 97 -6.14 -31.48 4.10
C ARG A 97 -7.49 -31.06 4.67
N GLY A 98 -8.50 -31.00 3.80
CA GLY A 98 -9.83 -30.52 4.17
C GLY A 98 -10.76 -31.64 4.61
N GLY A 99 -11.42 -31.47 5.76
CA GLY A 99 -12.53 -32.30 6.22
C GLY A 99 -13.64 -31.47 6.89
N LEU A 100 -13.74 -30.19 6.52
CA LEU A 100 -14.75 -29.27 7.06
C LEU A 100 -16.12 -29.55 6.42
N THR A 101 -17.18 -29.51 7.22
CA THR A 101 -18.58 -29.61 6.75
C THR A 101 -19.29 -28.26 6.71
N ALA A 102 -18.79 -27.26 7.44
CA ALA A 102 -19.20 -25.87 7.38
C ALA A 102 -18.04 -24.95 7.80
N GLY A 103 -18.19 -23.64 7.55
CA GLY A 103 -17.18 -22.62 7.87
C GLY A 103 -15.93 -22.68 7.01
N GLU A 104 -14.81 -22.26 7.57
CA GLU A 104 -13.56 -22.19 6.81
C GLU A 104 -12.29 -22.29 7.67
N SER A 105 -11.19 -22.65 7.01
CA SER A 105 -9.84 -22.62 7.57
C SER A 105 -8.95 -21.62 6.82
N ARG A 106 -8.11 -20.90 7.56
CA ARG A 106 -7.22 -19.85 7.07
C ARG A 106 -5.82 -20.04 7.65
N PRO A 107 -4.93 -20.81 7.00
CA PRO A 107 -3.51 -20.77 7.36
C PRO A 107 -2.91 -19.42 6.93
N ARG A 108 -2.18 -18.79 7.83
CA ARG A 108 -1.61 -17.44 7.66
C ARG A 108 -0.29 -17.32 8.42
N VAL A 109 0.40 -16.22 8.17
CA VAL A 109 1.46 -15.70 9.05
C VAL A 109 0.94 -14.43 9.71
N ARG A 110 0.97 -14.37 11.04
CA ARG A 110 0.65 -13.16 11.81
C ARG A 110 1.92 -12.33 11.96
N GLU A 111 1.86 -11.06 11.57
CA GLU A 111 2.94 -10.09 11.78
C GLU A 111 2.67 -9.28 13.05
N VAL A 112 3.69 -9.13 13.88
CA VAL A 112 3.60 -8.55 15.23
C VAL A 112 4.67 -7.50 15.43
N ASP A 113 4.31 -6.39 16.08
CA ASP A 113 5.26 -5.34 16.45
C ASP A 113 5.99 -5.66 17.77
N ALA A 114 6.97 -4.83 18.12
CA ALA A 114 7.77 -5.00 19.34
C ALA A 114 6.95 -4.90 20.65
N ALA A 115 5.73 -4.36 20.61
CA ALA A 115 4.83 -4.31 21.77
C ALA A 115 3.91 -5.55 21.85
N GLY A 116 4.02 -6.49 20.92
CA GLY A 116 3.19 -7.69 20.84
C GLY A 116 1.85 -7.47 20.13
N ALA A 117 1.59 -6.28 19.59
CA ALA A 117 0.36 -5.98 18.89
C ALA A 117 0.39 -6.52 17.45
N THR A 118 -0.75 -7.04 16.99
CA THR A 118 -0.88 -7.50 15.60
C THR A 118 -0.77 -6.31 14.66
N ILE A 119 0.15 -6.39 13.70
CA ILE A 119 0.23 -5.47 12.57
C ILE A 119 -0.70 -5.93 11.46
N GLY A 120 -0.62 -7.22 11.10
CA GLY A 120 -1.38 -7.78 9.98
C GLY A 120 -1.33 -9.30 9.93
N TYR A 121 -2.04 -9.85 8.95
CA TYR A 121 -2.03 -11.28 8.65
C TYR A 121 -1.76 -11.48 7.15
N HIS A 122 -0.75 -12.28 6.84
CA HIS A 122 -0.34 -12.64 5.48
C HIS A 122 -0.89 -14.01 5.14
N GLY A 123 -1.58 -14.16 4.01
CA GLY A 123 -2.21 -15.42 3.61
C GLY A 123 -2.61 -15.43 2.14
N ALA A 124 -2.71 -16.61 1.54
CA ALA A 124 -2.91 -16.76 0.10
C ALA A 124 -4.21 -17.46 -0.31
N ALA A 125 -4.75 -18.36 0.53
CA ALA A 125 -5.98 -19.08 0.21
C ALA A 125 -6.79 -19.50 1.45
N GLN A 126 -8.11 -19.57 1.30
CA GLN A 126 -9.03 -20.12 2.31
C GLN A 126 -9.38 -21.57 1.97
N VAL A 127 -9.62 -22.39 3.00
CA VAL A 127 -10.16 -23.75 2.90
C VAL A 127 -11.65 -23.68 3.22
N HIS A 128 -12.49 -23.99 2.25
CA HIS A 128 -13.94 -24.04 2.40
C HIS A 128 -14.42 -25.48 2.64
N PRO A 129 -15.71 -25.69 2.99
CA PRO A 129 -16.25 -27.02 3.26
C PRO A 129 -16.05 -28.00 2.11
N GLY A 130 -15.92 -29.27 2.47
CA GLY A 130 -15.67 -30.39 1.58
C GLY A 130 -14.50 -31.25 2.03
N VAL A 131 -14.56 -32.54 1.68
CA VAL A 131 -13.44 -33.46 1.85
C VAL A 131 -12.47 -33.24 0.70
N ARG A 132 -11.23 -32.87 1.02
CA ARG A 132 -10.17 -32.61 0.04
C ARG A 132 -8.91 -33.30 0.49
N ASP A 133 -8.18 -33.86 -0.46
CA ASP A 133 -6.84 -34.38 -0.19
C ASP A 133 -5.86 -33.23 0.08
N TRP A 134 -4.63 -33.57 0.47
CA TRP A 134 -3.56 -32.61 0.74
C TRP A 134 -3.36 -31.64 -0.42
N ARG A 135 -3.34 -30.35 -0.11
CA ARG A 135 -3.00 -29.27 -1.03
C ARG A 135 -1.99 -28.32 -0.40
N LEU A 136 -1.05 -27.85 -1.20
CA LEU A 136 -0.13 -26.81 -0.79
C LEU A 136 -0.85 -25.46 -0.82
N ILE A 137 -0.70 -24.69 0.25
CA ILE A 137 -1.04 -23.26 0.28
C ILE A 137 0.26 -22.52 0.51
N GLU A 138 0.61 -21.62 -0.40
CA GLU A 138 1.83 -20.83 -0.32
C GLU A 138 1.56 -19.36 -0.68
N GLY A 139 2.38 -18.46 -0.18
CA GLY A 139 2.31 -17.05 -0.51
C GLY A 139 3.58 -16.30 -0.14
N GLU A 140 3.84 -15.21 -0.85
CA GLU A 140 4.91 -14.27 -0.52
C GLU A 140 4.32 -13.02 0.14
N PHE A 141 5.11 -12.40 1.02
CA PHE A 141 4.77 -11.13 1.63
C PHE A 141 6.02 -10.36 2.01
N ILE A 142 5.86 -9.05 2.18
CA ILE A 142 6.90 -8.14 2.68
C ILE A 142 6.47 -7.63 4.04
N THR A 143 7.38 -7.70 5.02
CA THR A 143 7.13 -7.21 6.38
C THR A 143 7.01 -5.70 6.43
N SER A 144 6.16 -5.18 7.31
CA SER A 144 6.04 -3.73 7.51
C SER A 144 7.27 -3.14 8.21
N GLN A 145 7.33 -1.80 8.25
CA GLN A 145 8.39 -1.07 8.97
C GLN A 145 8.38 -1.30 10.49
N ARG A 146 7.28 -1.82 11.05
CA ARG A 146 7.14 -2.10 12.49
C ARG A 146 7.34 -3.58 12.84
N ALA A 147 7.59 -4.44 11.85
CA ALA A 147 7.72 -5.87 12.05
C ALA A 147 8.81 -6.19 13.08
N HIS A 148 8.48 -7.06 14.01
CA HIS A 148 9.42 -7.53 15.03
C HIS A 148 9.39 -9.06 15.13
N HIS A 149 8.20 -9.67 15.03
CA HIS A 149 8.04 -11.12 14.95
C HIS A 149 6.99 -11.54 13.92
N LEU A 150 7.19 -12.75 13.40
CA LEU A 150 6.22 -13.52 12.61
C LEU A 150 5.76 -14.72 13.44
N GLN A 151 4.50 -15.11 13.29
CA GLN A 151 3.96 -16.31 13.91
C GLN A 151 3.18 -17.11 12.86
N PRO A 152 3.50 -18.40 12.64
CA PRO A 152 2.62 -19.31 11.94
C PRO A 152 1.25 -19.33 12.63
N TYR A 153 0.18 -19.16 11.88
CA TYR A 153 -1.15 -18.99 12.46
C TYR A 153 -2.20 -19.73 11.66
N LEU A 154 -2.64 -20.86 12.21
CA LEU A 154 -3.62 -21.77 11.63
C LEU A 154 -4.96 -21.49 12.29
N ILE A 155 -5.96 -21.09 11.52
CA ILE A 155 -7.26 -20.65 12.05
C ILE A 155 -8.37 -21.50 11.44
N THR A 156 -9.37 -21.85 12.25
CA THR A 156 -10.71 -22.20 11.76
C THR A 156 -11.76 -21.25 12.32
N SER A 157 -12.69 -20.78 11.47
CA SER A 157 -13.73 -19.82 11.87
C SER A 157 -15.10 -20.31 11.49
N SER A 158 -16.04 -20.28 12.45
CA SER A 158 -17.42 -20.73 12.29
C SER A 158 -17.50 -22.09 11.62
N ALA A 159 -16.60 -23.00 11.98
CA ALA A 159 -16.36 -24.25 11.26
C ALA A 159 -16.89 -25.48 12.01
N THR A 160 -17.13 -26.56 11.27
CA THR A 160 -17.42 -27.90 11.79
C THR A 160 -16.63 -28.94 11.02
N GLY A 161 -16.32 -30.05 11.67
CA GLY A 161 -15.42 -31.08 11.13
C GLY A 161 -13.95 -30.75 11.40
N SER A 162 -13.06 -31.48 10.73
CA SER A 162 -11.63 -31.40 11.00
C SER A 162 -10.84 -30.90 9.79
N VAL A 163 -9.70 -30.29 10.07
CA VAL A 163 -8.71 -29.89 9.08
C VAL A 163 -7.34 -30.31 9.59
N TRP A 164 -6.49 -30.80 8.68
CA TRP A 164 -5.13 -31.20 9.00
C TRP A 164 -4.14 -30.28 8.32
N TYR A 165 -3.03 -29.99 9.00
CA TYR A 165 -1.94 -29.15 8.53
C TYR A 165 -0.62 -29.87 8.72
N ASP A 166 0.28 -29.71 7.77
CA ASP A 166 1.59 -30.32 7.80
C ASP A 166 2.64 -29.49 7.05
N ASP A 167 3.91 -29.73 7.37
CA ASP A 167 5.09 -29.08 6.80
C ASP A 167 4.97 -27.55 6.65
N PHE A 168 4.58 -26.85 7.72
CA PHE A 168 4.54 -25.38 7.68
C PHE A 168 5.96 -24.82 7.55
N THR A 169 6.20 -24.02 6.52
CA THR A 169 7.44 -23.29 6.32
C THR A 169 7.24 -21.78 6.29
N ILE A 170 8.24 -21.05 6.79
CA ILE A 170 8.46 -19.63 6.54
C ILE A 170 9.92 -19.47 6.18
N GLU A 171 10.21 -18.89 5.02
CA GLU A 171 11.56 -18.75 4.49
C GLU A 171 11.83 -17.30 4.13
N ARG A 172 12.93 -16.76 4.65
CA ARG A 172 13.44 -15.46 4.22
C ARG A 172 13.90 -15.57 2.76
N GLN A 173 13.46 -14.62 1.94
CA GLN A 173 13.88 -14.52 0.55
C GLN A 173 15.13 -13.62 0.42
N PRO A 174 15.90 -13.74 -0.68
CA PRO A 174 16.95 -12.78 -1.00
C PRO A 174 16.42 -11.35 -1.04
N LEU A 175 17.28 -10.38 -0.71
CA LEU A 175 16.93 -8.97 -0.87
C LEU A 175 16.68 -8.65 -2.34
N THR A 176 15.65 -7.86 -2.61
CA THR A 176 15.41 -7.32 -3.96
C THR A 176 16.56 -6.36 -4.30
N PRO A 177 17.34 -6.60 -5.37
CA PRO A 177 18.33 -5.64 -5.83
C PRO A 177 17.68 -4.31 -6.19
N ILE A 178 18.36 -3.21 -5.88
CA ILE A 178 17.92 -1.87 -6.26
C ILE A 178 18.82 -1.38 -7.37
N ASP A 179 18.32 -1.48 -8.60
CA ASP A 179 18.98 -0.97 -9.79
C ASP A 179 18.03 0.00 -10.50
N ALA A 180 18.46 1.24 -10.66
CA ALA A 180 17.74 2.24 -11.45
C ALA A 180 18.74 2.92 -12.38
N ALA A 181 18.41 3.03 -13.67
CA ALA A 181 19.21 3.83 -14.57
C ALA A 181 19.08 5.33 -14.19
N PRO A 182 20.01 6.19 -14.64
CA PRO A 182 19.96 7.61 -14.32
C PRO A 182 18.60 8.26 -14.60
N GLY A 183 17.99 8.87 -13.58
CA GLY A 183 16.70 9.54 -13.64
C GLY A 183 15.47 8.63 -13.52
N GLU A 184 15.62 7.30 -13.60
CA GLU A 184 14.48 6.36 -13.49
C GLU A 184 13.91 6.33 -12.08
N ALA A 185 14.75 6.39 -11.04
CA ALA A 185 14.31 6.36 -9.64
C ALA A 185 13.38 7.53 -9.25
N VAL A 186 13.44 8.62 -10.01
CA VAL A 186 12.68 9.85 -9.79
C VAL A 186 11.69 10.16 -10.92
N THR A 187 11.41 9.17 -11.77
CA THR A 187 10.44 9.27 -12.86
C THR A 187 9.38 8.18 -12.70
N PHE A 188 8.11 8.57 -12.72
CA PHE A 188 7.02 7.60 -12.69
C PHE A 188 6.37 7.47 -14.05
N GLY A 189 5.97 6.25 -14.39
CA GLY A 189 5.15 6.01 -15.58
C GLY A 189 3.81 6.73 -15.47
N GLY A 190 3.28 7.15 -16.61
CA GLY A 190 2.02 7.87 -16.70
C GLY A 190 2.21 9.34 -17.06
N GLY A 191 1.13 10.10 -16.94
CA GLY A 191 1.10 11.52 -17.24
C GLY A 191 -0.22 12.12 -16.75
N PRO A 192 -0.45 13.43 -16.95
CA PRO A 192 -1.64 14.10 -16.45
C PRO A 192 -2.93 13.62 -17.15
N GLY A 193 -2.81 12.82 -18.21
CA GLY A 193 -3.94 12.34 -18.99
C GLY A 193 -4.68 13.50 -19.63
N SER A 194 -5.99 13.61 -19.38
CA SER A 194 -6.81 14.74 -19.83
C SER A 194 -6.87 15.88 -18.82
N LEU A 195 -6.15 15.81 -17.71
CA LEU A 195 -6.11 16.88 -16.73
C LEU A 195 -5.13 17.96 -17.20
N GLU A 196 -5.52 19.21 -17.02
CA GLU A 196 -4.69 20.38 -17.38
C GLU A 196 -3.61 20.59 -16.31
N MET A 197 -2.62 19.70 -16.27
CA MET A 197 -1.43 19.78 -15.43
C MET A 197 -0.20 19.62 -16.31
N GLY A 198 0.86 20.37 -16.04
CA GLY A 198 2.06 20.36 -16.87
C GLY A 198 3.27 20.96 -16.17
N LEU A 199 4.45 20.58 -16.67
CA LEU A 199 5.68 21.33 -16.45
C LEU A 199 5.66 22.58 -17.34
N GLU A 200 5.59 23.76 -16.74
CA GLU A 200 5.48 25.03 -17.46
C GLU A 200 6.85 25.62 -17.80
N SER A 201 7.82 25.54 -16.89
CA SER A 201 9.18 26.04 -17.15
C SER A 201 10.24 25.43 -16.24
N VAL A 202 11.48 25.39 -16.76
CA VAL A 202 12.69 25.09 -16.00
C VAL A 202 13.71 26.19 -16.33
N GLN A 203 14.04 26.99 -15.33
CA GLN A 203 15.01 28.08 -15.45
C GLN A 203 16.25 27.74 -14.61
N ALA A 204 17.43 28.08 -15.11
CA ALA A 204 18.68 27.90 -14.38
C ALA A 204 19.41 29.25 -14.29
N ASP A 205 19.80 29.65 -13.09
CA ASP A 205 20.59 30.85 -12.82
C ASP A 205 21.62 30.57 -11.73
N GLY A 206 22.90 30.83 -12.00
CA GLY A 206 23.98 30.66 -11.03
C GLY A 206 24.11 29.26 -10.41
N GLY A 207 23.62 28.20 -11.07
CA GLY A 207 23.60 26.82 -10.55
C GLY A 207 22.36 26.47 -9.71
N ALA A 208 21.48 27.43 -9.44
CA ALA A 208 20.15 27.19 -8.92
C ALA A 208 19.15 26.93 -10.06
N HIS A 209 18.11 26.15 -9.77
CA HIS A 209 17.03 25.86 -10.71
C HIS A 209 15.69 26.33 -10.15
N CYS A 210 14.89 26.99 -10.98
CA CYS A 210 13.48 27.25 -10.68
C CYS A 210 12.63 26.39 -11.61
N VAL A 211 11.82 25.50 -11.03
CA VAL A 211 10.94 24.60 -11.77
C VAL A 211 9.49 24.97 -11.48
N THR A 212 8.74 25.29 -12.52
CA THR A 212 7.33 25.67 -12.42
C THR A 212 6.46 24.58 -13.01
N THR A 213 5.52 24.07 -12.22
CA THR A 213 4.41 23.21 -12.66
C THR A 213 3.11 24.00 -12.54
N THR A 214 2.00 23.49 -13.08
CA THR A 214 0.68 24.15 -12.95
C THR A 214 0.35 24.53 -11.50
N GLY A 215 0.49 23.59 -10.56
CA GLY A 215 0.13 23.81 -9.15
C GLY A 215 1.24 24.36 -8.24
N ALA A 216 2.51 24.19 -8.61
CA ALA A 216 3.63 24.42 -7.72
C ALA A 216 4.84 25.07 -8.40
N GLU A 217 5.68 25.72 -7.60
CA GLU A 217 7.00 26.19 -8.01
C GLU A 217 8.04 25.69 -7.01
N TRP A 218 9.14 25.16 -7.53
CA TRP A 218 10.26 24.62 -6.77
C TRP A 218 11.52 25.41 -7.08
N THR A 219 12.04 26.11 -6.09
CA THR A 219 13.37 26.74 -6.15
C THR A 219 14.39 25.80 -5.54
N LEU A 220 15.35 25.35 -6.35
CA LEU A 220 16.37 24.37 -6.00
C LEU A 220 17.74 25.07 -5.99
N ASP A 221 18.37 25.19 -4.83
CA ASP A 221 19.76 25.63 -4.67
C ASP A 221 20.59 24.44 -4.17
N PRO A 222 21.08 23.59 -5.08
CA PRO A 222 21.75 22.35 -4.70
C PRO A 222 23.17 22.58 -4.17
N VAL A 223 23.77 23.75 -4.42
CA VAL A 223 25.08 24.14 -3.85
C VAL A 223 24.92 24.55 -2.39
N ALA A 224 23.86 25.30 -2.05
CA ALA A 224 23.52 25.61 -0.66
C ALA A 224 22.81 24.46 0.07
N GLY A 225 22.39 23.41 -0.67
CA GLY A 225 21.60 22.31 -0.13
C GLY A 225 20.21 22.75 0.33
N ARG A 226 19.57 23.67 -0.39
CA ARG A 226 18.27 24.23 -0.01
C ARG A 226 17.24 24.08 -1.13
N ILE A 227 16.02 23.69 -0.77
CA ILE A 227 14.87 23.65 -1.68
C ILE A 227 13.72 24.43 -1.04
N ILE A 228 13.03 25.27 -1.81
CA ILE A 228 11.82 25.99 -1.38
C ILE A 228 10.67 25.60 -2.31
N GLY A 229 9.56 25.18 -1.70
CA GLY A 229 8.33 24.85 -2.40
C GLY A 229 7.28 25.93 -2.21
N ARG A 230 6.66 26.35 -3.31
CA ARG A 230 5.63 27.40 -3.36
C ARG A 230 4.36 26.88 -4.02
N GLN A 231 3.22 27.08 -3.36
CA GLN A 231 1.89 26.84 -3.90
C GLN A 231 1.53 27.97 -4.89
N ARG A 232 0.96 27.62 -6.06
CA ARG A 232 0.58 28.59 -7.11
C ARG A 232 -0.94 28.78 -7.27
N ILE A 233 -1.73 27.84 -6.77
CA ILE A 233 -3.18 27.83 -6.93
C ILE A 233 -3.86 28.23 -5.63
N GLY A 234 -4.87 29.10 -5.70
CA GLY A 234 -5.40 29.78 -4.54
C GLY A 234 -4.42 30.85 -4.02
N PRO A 235 -4.12 30.92 -2.71
CA PRO A 235 -3.14 31.85 -2.18
C PRO A 235 -1.72 31.43 -2.58
N GLN A 236 -1.02 32.30 -3.31
CA GLN A 236 0.35 32.03 -3.70
C GLN A 236 1.32 32.29 -2.55
N ARG A 237 1.96 31.24 -2.05
CA ARG A 237 2.78 31.28 -0.83
C ARG A 237 3.81 30.17 -0.80
N GLU A 238 4.91 30.40 -0.11
CA GLU A 238 5.83 29.33 0.25
C GLU A 238 5.16 28.42 1.28
N VAL A 239 5.35 27.11 1.16
CA VAL A 239 4.70 26.12 2.03
C VAL A 239 5.71 25.24 2.77
N ILE A 240 6.87 25.01 2.17
CA ILE A 240 7.92 24.16 2.77
C ILE A 240 9.31 24.62 2.34
N ALA A 241 10.25 24.54 3.28
CA ALA A 241 11.68 24.61 3.00
C ALA A 241 12.35 23.28 3.36
N LEU A 242 13.21 22.77 2.48
CA LEU A 242 14.02 21.59 2.73
C LEU A 242 15.50 21.99 2.80
N THR A 243 16.23 21.39 3.74
CA THR A 243 17.69 21.46 3.84
C THR A 243 18.29 20.07 3.64
N LEU A 244 19.31 19.97 2.81
CA LEU A 244 19.97 18.72 2.39
C LEU A 244 21.41 18.70 2.94
N ASP A 245 21.77 17.62 3.62
CA ASP A 245 23.12 17.41 4.15
C ASP A 245 23.60 15.97 3.83
N PRO A 246 24.68 15.79 3.05
CA PRO A 246 25.48 16.84 2.42
C PRO A 246 24.73 17.58 1.31
N ALA A 247 25.13 18.81 1.04
CA ALA A 247 24.64 19.57 -0.11
C ALA A 247 25.00 18.83 -1.42
N PRO A 248 24.05 18.65 -2.36
CA PRO A 248 24.28 17.89 -3.60
C PRO A 248 25.37 18.46 -4.52
N GLY A 249 25.61 19.78 -4.48
CA GLY A 249 26.52 20.47 -5.39
C GLY A 249 25.87 20.81 -6.73
N GLU A 250 26.67 20.98 -7.79
CA GLU A 250 26.14 21.28 -9.13
C GLU A 250 25.30 20.10 -9.67
N MET A 251 24.16 20.42 -10.29
CA MET A 251 23.22 19.45 -10.83
C MET A 251 23.15 19.56 -12.36
N GLN A 252 23.17 18.41 -13.04
CA GLN A 252 22.94 18.30 -14.47
C GLN A 252 21.47 18.00 -14.75
N VAL A 253 20.87 18.71 -15.72
CA VAL A 253 19.56 18.34 -16.27
C VAL A 253 19.72 17.09 -17.13
N LEU A 254 19.07 16.00 -16.77
CA LEU A 254 19.06 14.75 -17.56
C LEU A 254 17.90 14.70 -18.55
N ARG A 255 16.73 15.18 -18.14
CA ARG A 255 15.48 15.18 -18.91
C ARG A 255 14.65 16.40 -18.53
N SER A 256 13.95 16.97 -19.49
CA SER A 256 12.92 17.99 -19.29
C SER A 256 11.92 17.92 -20.43
N ASP A 257 10.67 17.65 -20.12
CA ASP A 257 9.53 17.67 -21.04
C ASP A 257 8.27 18.17 -20.32
N GLU A 258 7.12 18.13 -20.97
CA GLU A 258 5.85 18.62 -20.43
C GLU A 258 5.37 17.88 -19.17
N THR A 259 5.91 16.70 -18.88
CA THR A 259 5.50 15.84 -17.77
C THR A 259 6.48 15.84 -16.60
N VAL A 260 7.78 16.01 -16.86
CA VAL A 260 8.82 15.84 -15.85
C VAL A 260 10.10 16.59 -16.19
N VAL A 261 10.79 17.08 -15.16
CA VAL A 261 12.23 17.40 -15.22
C VAL A 261 12.99 16.52 -14.22
N THR A 262 14.14 15.99 -14.64
CA THR A 262 15.04 15.23 -13.78
C THR A 262 16.42 15.87 -13.74
N LEU A 263 16.95 16.09 -12.55
CA LEU A 263 18.27 16.66 -12.28
C LEU A 263 19.12 15.63 -11.54
N ARG A 264 20.44 15.64 -11.76
CA ARG A 264 21.37 14.70 -11.12
C ARG A 264 22.70 15.33 -10.74
N SER A 265 23.22 14.92 -9.58
CA SER A 265 24.62 15.03 -9.17
C SER A 265 25.18 13.65 -8.83
N SER A 266 26.40 13.61 -8.27
CA SER A 266 26.95 12.38 -7.68
C SER A 266 26.28 11.95 -6.37
N LEU A 267 25.52 12.85 -5.72
CA LEU A 267 24.94 12.62 -4.39
C LEU A 267 23.41 12.50 -4.40
N LEU A 268 22.74 13.02 -5.44
CA LEU A 268 21.29 13.12 -5.46
C LEU A 268 20.74 13.12 -6.89
N GLU A 269 19.63 12.43 -7.09
CA GLU A 269 18.71 12.69 -8.20
C GLU A 269 17.47 13.40 -7.67
N ILE A 270 16.97 14.35 -8.47
CA ILE A 270 15.74 15.10 -8.21
C ILE A 270 14.82 14.93 -9.41
N GLY A 271 13.56 14.56 -9.17
CA GLY A 271 12.50 14.63 -10.18
C GLY A 271 11.44 15.63 -9.76
N VAL A 272 10.95 16.45 -10.69
CA VAL A 272 9.75 17.26 -10.48
C VAL A 272 8.73 16.89 -11.54
N GLN A 273 7.60 16.34 -11.10
CA GLN A 273 6.50 15.90 -11.95
C GLN A 273 5.51 17.04 -12.22
N CYS A 274 4.78 16.97 -13.33
CA CYS A 274 3.79 17.95 -13.75
C CYS A 274 2.66 18.24 -12.76
N ASP A 275 2.40 17.33 -11.82
CA ASP A 275 1.40 17.49 -10.76
C ASP A 275 1.95 18.22 -9.51
N GLY A 276 3.21 18.66 -9.53
CA GLY A 276 3.85 19.34 -8.41
C GLY A 276 4.57 18.41 -7.42
N LEU A 277 4.63 17.11 -7.66
CA LEU A 277 5.45 16.18 -6.88
C LEU A 277 6.95 16.38 -7.16
N LEU A 278 7.70 16.71 -6.12
CA LEU A 278 9.15 16.64 -6.03
C LEU A 278 9.57 15.27 -5.48
N VAL A 279 10.55 14.61 -6.07
CA VAL A 279 11.13 13.37 -5.56
C VAL A 279 12.63 13.52 -5.41
N LEU A 280 13.14 13.10 -4.25
CA LEU A 280 14.56 13.12 -3.89
C LEU A 280 15.05 11.67 -3.74
N ALA A 281 16.10 11.30 -4.48
CA ALA A 281 16.69 9.96 -4.46
C ALA A 281 18.21 10.02 -4.23
N PRO A 282 18.69 9.84 -2.98
CA PRO A 282 20.11 9.87 -2.67
C PRO A 282 20.92 8.84 -3.48
N GLN A 283 22.16 9.22 -3.80
CA GLN A 283 23.08 8.42 -4.60
C GLN A 283 24.37 8.13 -3.81
N GLY A 284 24.98 6.98 -4.10
CA GLY A 284 26.29 6.62 -3.56
C GLY A 284 26.27 6.05 -2.14
N ALA A 285 27.47 5.92 -1.56
CA ALA A 285 27.66 5.32 -0.23
C ALA A 285 27.48 6.38 0.87
N GLY A 286 26.43 6.24 1.67
CA GLY A 286 26.14 7.12 2.81
C GLY A 286 24.67 7.50 2.89
N SER A 287 24.26 8.01 4.05
CA SER A 287 22.92 8.57 4.23
C SER A 287 22.91 10.07 3.96
N MET A 288 21.92 10.56 3.22
CA MET A 288 21.59 11.97 3.13
C MET A 288 20.55 12.32 4.19
N GLN A 289 20.82 13.39 4.95
CA GLN A 289 19.88 13.99 5.88
C GLN A 289 19.06 15.05 5.15
N ILE A 290 17.75 14.99 5.28
CA ILE A 290 16.80 15.95 4.72
C ILE A 290 15.99 16.51 5.86
N ARG A 291 16.01 17.82 6.08
CA ARG A 291 15.21 18.49 7.11
C ARG A 291 14.15 19.37 6.46
N ALA A 292 12.91 19.20 6.86
CA ALA A 292 11.80 20.06 6.47
C ALA A 292 11.50 21.11 7.54
N GLU A 293 11.19 22.31 7.09
CA GLU A 293 10.57 23.39 7.85
C GLU A 293 9.26 23.78 7.18
N GLY A 294 8.17 23.78 7.95
CA GLY A 294 6.86 24.22 7.50
C GLY A 294 6.75 25.73 7.44
N LEU A 295 6.37 26.25 6.28
CA LEU A 295 6.14 27.70 6.10
C LEU A 295 4.65 28.07 6.18
N ILE A 296 3.80 27.07 6.41
CA ILE A 296 2.38 27.19 6.72
C ILE A 296 2.03 26.30 7.91
N GLY A 297 0.94 26.65 8.61
CA GLY A 297 0.22 25.72 9.47
C GLY A 297 -0.91 25.02 8.71
N GLY A 298 -1.47 23.97 9.29
CA GLY A 298 -2.62 23.24 8.77
C GLY A 298 -3.76 23.17 9.77
N GLU A 299 -4.99 23.24 9.27
CA GLU A 299 -6.17 22.86 10.05
C GLU A 299 -6.25 21.35 10.24
N TRP A 300 -5.65 20.60 9.32
CA TRP A 300 -5.46 19.16 9.43
C TRP A 300 -3.99 18.83 9.23
N ALA A 301 -3.41 18.13 10.20
CA ALA A 301 -2.04 17.66 10.12
C ALA A 301 -1.95 16.23 10.65
N ARG A 302 -1.14 15.40 9.97
CA ARG A 302 -0.83 14.05 10.40
C ARG A 302 0.65 13.77 10.16
N PHE A 303 1.29 13.21 11.17
CA PHE A 303 2.63 12.65 11.07
C PHE A 303 2.60 11.22 11.58
N GLU A 304 2.85 10.26 10.70
CA GLU A 304 2.80 8.85 11.05
C GLU A 304 3.82 8.07 10.24
N LEU A 305 4.71 7.36 10.93
CA LEU A 305 5.77 6.56 10.30
C LEU A 305 6.61 7.38 9.30
N GLY A 306 6.98 8.60 9.69
CA GLY A 306 7.74 9.53 8.85
C GLY A 306 6.93 10.16 7.72
N LYS A 307 5.66 9.80 7.54
CA LYS A 307 4.78 10.39 6.51
C LYS A 307 4.11 11.62 7.11
N LEU A 308 4.36 12.76 6.49
CA LEU A 308 3.83 14.04 6.89
C LEU A 308 2.77 14.50 5.90
N GLN A 309 1.64 15.01 6.42
CA GLN A 309 0.71 15.81 5.64
C GLN A 309 0.22 16.97 6.50
N VAL A 310 0.27 18.18 5.96
CA VAL A 310 -0.22 19.42 6.57
C VAL A 310 -1.10 20.14 5.55
N THR A 311 -2.35 20.40 5.92
CA THR A 311 -3.41 20.89 5.03
C THR A 311 -4.19 22.00 5.71
N ASP A 312 -4.44 23.09 5.00
CA ASP A 312 -5.44 24.10 5.36
C ASP A 312 -6.54 24.20 4.29
N GLN A 313 -7.41 25.20 4.41
CA GLN A 313 -8.55 25.40 3.50
C GLN A 313 -8.16 25.69 2.04
N ALA A 314 -6.92 26.10 1.80
CA ALA A 314 -6.44 26.51 0.49
C ALA A 314 -5.58 25.45 -0.20
N GLY A 315 -5.07 24.46 0.53
CA GLY A 315 -4.14 23.47 0.00
C GLY A 315 -3.20 22.96 1.09
N GLY A 316 -2.04 22.48 0.68
CA GLY A 316 -1.07 21.99 1.66
C GLY A 316 0.15 21.34 1.05
N VAL A 317 0.86 20.63 1.93
CA VAL A 317 2.08 19.90 1.61
C VAL A 317 2.02 18.50 2.22
N CYS A 318 2.62 17.54 1.54
CA CYS A 318 2.92 16.22 2.10
C CYS A 318 4.35 15.79 1.79
N ALA A 319 4.95 14.99 2.66
CA ALA A 319 6.30 14.45 2.52
C ALA A 319 6.35 12.98 2.99
N TYR A 320 6.61 12.07 2.07
CA TYR A 320 6.40 10.62 2.23
C TYR A 320 7.70 9.88 1.88
N PRO A 321 8.40 9.31 2.88
CA PRO A 321 9.56 8.48 2.61
C PRO A 321 9.11 7.12 2.05
N TRP A 322 9.91 6.57 1.15
CA TRP A 322 9.64 5.28 0.53
C TRP A 322 10.93 4.48 0.37
N ALA A 323 10.80 3.16 0.48
CA ALA A 323 11.85 2.20 0.19
C ALA A 323 11.24 1.04 -0.61
N PRO A 324 11.95 0.47 -1.60
CA PRO A 324 11.48 -0.69 -2.35
C PRO A 324 11.16 -1.86 -1.43
N GLY A 325 10.05 -2.53 -1.72
CA GLY A 325 9.61 -3.71 -0.97
C GLY A 325 10.62 -4.85 -1.04
N GLY A 326 10.97 -5.43 0.12
CA GLY A 326 11.91 -6.56 0.20
C GLY A 326 13.39 -6.17 0.05
N SER A 327 13.71 -4.88 0.03
CA SER A 327 15.09 -4.39 -0.01
C SER A 327 15.79 -4.43 1.35
N GLY A 328 15.05 -4.59 2.45
CA GLY A 328 15.55 -4.45 3.82
C GLY A 328 15.86 -3.00 4.23
N LEU A 329 15.63 -2.03 3.34
CA LEU A 329 15.82 -0.61 3.64
C LEU A 329 14.63 -0.08 4.45
N VAL A 330 14.92 0.63 5.53
CA VAL A 330 13.89 1.27 6.38
C VAL A 330 14.21 2.75 6.51
N PRO A 331 13.34 3.65 6.03
CA PRO A 331 13.54 5.08 6.21
C PRO A 331 13.60 5.44 7.69
N ARG A 332 14.64 6.18 8.08
CA ARG A 332 14.74 6.77 9.42
C ARG A 332 14.24 8.20 9.37
N TYR A 333 13.58 8.63 10.44
CA TYR A 333 13.02 9.97 10.54
C TYR A 333 13.04 10.48 11.97
N ASP A 334 13.05 11.80 12.11
CA ASP A 334 12.88 12.49 13.39
C ASP A 334 11.40 12.60 13.74
N GLU A 335 11.09 12.63 15.03
CA GLU A 335 9.76 13.03 15.49
C GLU A 335 9.44 14.45 15.04
N LEU A 336 8.17 14.69 14.73
CA LEU A 336 7.68 16.02 14.38
C LEU A 336 7.82 16.97 15.58
N ALA A 337 8.51 18.10 15.36
CA ALA A 337 8.71 19.13 16.36
C ALA A 337 7.92 20.40 16.00
N GLY A 338 7.29 21.02 17.01
CA GLY A 338 6.44 22.21 16.84
C GLY A 338 4.96 21.88 16.69
N ASP A 339 4.14 22.93 16.66
CA ASP A 339 2.69 22.83 16.46
C ASP A 339 2.39 22.96 14.96
N CYS A 340 1.81 21.91 14.35
CA CYS A 340 1.47 21.93 12.93
C CYS A 340 0.28 22.83 12.58
N SER A 341 -0.43 23.39 13.55
CA SER A 341 -1.46 24.40 13.29
C SER A 341 -0.87 25.78 12.94
N GLU A 342 0.43 25.98 13.16
CA GLU A 342 1.17 27.20 12.83
C GLU A 342 2.38 26.88 11.93
N ALA A 343 2.96 27.90 11.30
CA ALA A 343 4.24 27.74 10.60
C ALA A 343 5.39 27.54 11.60
N GLY A 344 6.50 26.93 11.15
CA GLY A 344 7.71 26.71 11.94
C GLY A 344 7.84 25.30 12.53
N TRP A 345 6.93 24.37 12.21
CA TRP A 345 7.14 22.95 12.51
C TRP A 345 8.32 22.39 11.72
N THR A 346 8.99 21.38 12.27
CA THR A 346 10.14 20.74 11.64
C THR A 346 10.13 19.22 11.81
N THR A 347 10.69 18.52 10.84
CA THR A 347 10.98 17.08 10.90
C THR A 347 12.15 16.77 9.95
N GLY A 348 12.68 15.55 10.00
CA GLY A 348 13.79 15.16 9.14
C GLY A 348 13.74 13.69 8.78
N TRP A 349 14.44 13.35 7.69
CA TRP A 349 14.61 12.00 7.19
C TRP A 349 16.10 11.72 6.93
N ALA A 350 16.53 10.51 7.24
CA ALA A 350 17.84 9.99 6.88
C ALA A 350 17.65 8.89 5.84
N LEU A 351 18.02 9.19 4.60
CA LEU A 351 17.79 8.33 3.44
C LEU A 351 19.10 7.80 2.88
N GLU A 352 19.12 6.53 2.53
CA GLU A 352 20.26 5.86 1.90
C GLU A 352 19.97 5.62 0.41
N SER A 353 20.99 5.22 -0.36
CA SER A 353 20.80 4.92 -1.78
C SER A 353 19.75 3.82 -1.97
N GLY A 354 18.81 4.08 -2.88
CA GLY A 354 17.66 3.21 -3.13
C GLY A 354 16.39 3.59 -2.37
N MET A 355 16.46 4.52 -1.41
CA MET A 355 15.27 5.16 -0.81
C MET A 355 14.86 6.42 -1.58
N LEU A 356 13.61 6.83 -1.40
CA LEU A 356 13.04 8.05 -1.97
C LEU A 356 12.37 8.89 -0.87
N LEU A 357 12.31 10.20 -1.08
CA LEU A 357 11.35 11.08 -0.41
C LEU A 357 10.54 11.82 -1.47
N GLY A 358 9.24 11.54 -1.52
CA GLY A 358 8.28 12.29 -2.31
C GLY A 358 7.73 13.45 -1.49
N VAL A 359 7.77 14.67 -2.03
CA VAL A 359 7.20 15.88 -1.43
C VAL A 359 6.25 16.50 -2.45
N SER A 360 4.97 16.63 -2.11
CA SER A 360 3.98 17.21 -3.03
C SER A 360 3.32 18.44 -2.41
N ILE A 361 3.05 19.43 -3.26
CA ILE A 361 2.27 20.62 -2.95
C ILE A 361 0.98 20.56 -3.76
N TYR A 362 -0.14 20.81 -3.10
CA TYR A 362 -1.46 20.76 -3.70
C TYR A 362 -2.31 21.98 -3.33
N PRO A 363 -3.33 22.33 -4.13
CA PRO A 363 -3.81 21.60 -5.31
C PRO A 363 -2.88 21.71 -6.53
N SER A 364 -2.82 20.64 -7.34
CA SER A 364 -2.00 20.54 -8.55
C SER A 364 -2.61 21.23 -9.78
N ARG A 365 -3.91 21.54 -9.72
CA ARG A 365 -4.70 22.29 -10.72
C ARG A 365 -5.88 22.98 -10.04
N ASP A 366 -6.49 23.95 -10.73
CA ASP A 366 -7.72 24.57 -10.25
C ASP A 366 -8.84 23.53 -10.15
N PHE A 367 -9.65 23.66 -9.10
CA PHE A 367 -10.84 22.83 -8.93
C PHE A 367 -11.98 23.41 -9.76
N ASP A 368 -12.62 22.55 -10.55
CA ASP A 368 -13.75 22.92 -11.39
C ASP A 368 -15.04 22.93 -10.56
N TRP A 369 -15.23 24.03 -9.83
CA TRP A 369 -16.37 24.21 -8.92
C TRP A 369 -17.71 24.15 -9.65
N GLU A 370 -17.81 24.80 -10.81
CA GLU A 370 -19.03 24.81 -11.63
C GLU A 370 -19.43 23.37 -12.01
N LYS A 371 -18.47 22.61 -12.57
CA LYS A 371 -18.72 21.21 -12.91
C LYS A 371 -19.07 20.36 -11.70
N SER A 372 -18.51 20.62 -10.52
CA SER A 372 -18.84 19.84 -9.31
C SER A 372 -20.31 19.97 -8.88
N PHE A 373 -20.96 21.10 -9.19
CA PHE A 373 -22.38 21.29 -8.96
C PHE A 373 -23.22 20.71 -10.11
N ASP A 374 -22.73 20.79 -11.35
CA ASP A 374 -23.45 20.32 -12.54
C ASP A 374 -23.35 18.81 -12.80
N TRP A 375 -22.28 18.17 -12.31
CA TRP A 375 -22.00 16.74 -12.49
C TRP A 375 -22.16 15.99 -11.17
N GLN A 376 -23.42 15.75 -10.78
CA GLN A 376 -23.69 14.89 -9.63
C GLN A 376 -23.51 13.40 -9.99
N LEU A 377 -23.14 12.63 -8.98
CA LEU A 377 -22.96 11.18 -9.04
C LEU A 377 -24.03 10.51 -8.20
N ALA A 378 -24.70 9.48 -8.76
CA ALA A 378 -25.57 8.59 -8.00
C ALA A 378 -24.84 7.26 -7.76
N HIS A 379 -24.74 6.85 -6.49
CA HIS A 379 -24.09 5.58 -6.10
C HIS A 379 -25.16 4.63 -5.56
N THR A 380 -25.28 3.43 -6.13
CA THR A 380 -26.33 2.47 -5.77
C THR A 380 -25.84 1.02 -5.75
N GLY A 381 -26.50 0.18 -4.95
CA GLY A 381 -26.14 -1.22 -4.72
C GLY A 381 -26.89 -2.25 -5.58
N GLY A 382 -27.45 -1.85 -6.71
CA GLY A 382 -28.17 -2.76 -7.60
C GLY A 382 -28.74 -2.02 -8.79
N TYR A 383 -29.72 -2.62 -9.47
CA TYR A 383 -30.34 -2.02 -10.66
C TYR A 383 -31.52 -1.10 -10.27
N PRO A 384 -31.35 0.24 -10.24
CA PRO A 384 -32.47 1.15 -10.06
C PRO A 384 -33.51 1.00 -11.19
N PRO A 385 -34.80 1.12 -10.87
CA PRO A 385 -35.85 1.09 -11.88
C PRO A 385 -35.83 2.37 -12.73
N ASP A 386 -36.33 2.30 -13.97
CA ASP A 386 -36.34 3.42 -14.92
C ASP A 386 -36.89 4.74 -14.33
N PRO A 387 -38.00 4.77 -13.55
CA PRO A 387 -38.50 6.03 -12.97
C PRO A 387 -37.52 6.71 -12.00
N ALA A 388 -36.66 5.93 -11.33
CA ALA A 388 -35.61 6.49 -10.48
C ALA A 388 -34.53 7.14 -11.35
N LEU A 389 -34.09 6.47 -12.42
CA LEU A 389 -33.11 7.00 -13.37
C LEU A 389 -33.61 8.27 -14.07
N GLU A 390 -34.89 8.31 -14.45
CA GLU A 390 -35.54 9.49 -15.04
C GLU A 390 -35.65 10.67 -14.07
N THR A 391 -35.76 10.38 -12.77
CA THR A 391 -35.71 11.40 -11.73
C THR A 391 -34.27 11.90 -11.56
N TRP A 392 -33.31 10.97 -11.47
CA TRP A 392 -31.89 11.28 -11.28
C TRP A 392 -31.30 12.06 -12.45
N SER A 393 -31.67 11.76 -13.69
CA SER A 393 -31.09 12.39 -14.89
C SER A 393 -31.27 13.91 -14.96
N ARG A 394 -32.13 14.48 -14.11
CA ARG A 394 -32.28 15.93 -13.95
C ARG A 394 -31.01 16.57 -13.41
N ASP A 395 -30.35 15.89 -12.47
CA ASP A 395 -29.24 16.44 -11.68
C ASP A 395 -27.96 15.58 -11.79
N VAL A 396 -28.09 14.28 -12.11
CA VAL A 396 -27.01 13.29 -12.14
C VAL A 396 -26.50 13.08 -13.56
N LYS A 397 -25.17 13.01 -13.71
CA LYS A 397 -24.49 12.71 -14.98
C LYS A 397 -23.76 11.38 -14.98
N LEU A 398 -23.52 10.81 -13.79
CA LEU A 398 -22.82 9.54 -13.61
C LEU A 398 -23.56 8.66 -12.61
N VAL A 399 -23.84 7.42 -12.98
CA VAL A 399 -24.41 6.39 -12.09
C VAL A 399 -23.35 5.32 -11.85
N THR A 400 -23.08 5.01 -10.59
CA THR A 400 -22.19 3.92 -10.18
C THR A 400 -23.01 2.79 -9.58
N LEU A 401 -22.91 1.61 -10.17
CA LEU A 401 -23.42 0.37 -9.60
C LEU A 401 -22.29 -0.27 -8.77
N HIS A 402 -22.53 -0.50 -7.48
CA HIS A 402 -21.50 -1.01 -6.55
C HIS A 402 -21.64 -2.51 -6.27
N GLU A 403 -22.83 -2.96 -5.89
CA GLU A 403 -23.05 -4.31 -5.42
C GLU A 403 -24.20 -5.00 -6.18
N SER A 404 -24.34 -6.31 -5.99
CA SER A 404 -25.38 -7.15 -6.60
C SER A 404 -25.44 -7.22 -8.14
N ILE A 405 -24.44 -6.70 -8.84
CA ILE A 405 -24.33 -6.74 -10.31
C ILE A 405 -23.81 -8.10 -10.79
N TRP A 406 -22.85 -8.64 -10.05
CA TRP A 406 -22.14 -9.87 -10.40
C TRP A 406 -22.71 -11.06 -9.64
N ALA A 407 -22.66 -12.23 -10.26
CA ALA A 407 -23.07 -13.49 -9.67
C ALA A 407 -22.10 -13.90 -8.54
N GLY A 408 -22.64 -14.50 -7.48
CA GLY A 408 -21.90 -14.95 -6.30
C GLY A 408 -22.82 -15.01 -5.08
N GLU A 409 -22.54 -15.94 -4.15
CA GLU A 409 -23.27 -16.04 -2.88
C GLU A 409 -22.60 -15.15 -1.80
N GLN A 410 -23.43 -14.49 -0.98
CA GLN A 410 -22.96 -13.78 0.21
C GLN A 410 -22.30 -14.77 1.18
N PRO A 411 -21.21 -14.40 1.89
CA PRO A 411 -20.72 -13.05 2.14
C PRO A 411 -19.61 -12.55 1.18
N THR A 412 -19.34 -13.25 0.07
CA THR A 412 -18.30 -12.89 -0.92
C THR A 412 -18.90 -12.53 -2.30
N PRO A 413 -19.81 -11.54 -2.39
CA PRO A 413 -20.56 -11.23 -3.61
C PRO A 413 -19.75 -10.55 -4.73
N HIS A 414 -18.44 -10.30 -4.54
CA HIS A 414 -17.64 -9.44 -5.43
C HIS A 414 -16.32 -10.05 -5.87
N VAL A 415 -16.21 -11.38 -5.81
CA VAL A 415 -14.98 -12.08 -6.19
C VAL A 415 -15.05 -12.42 -7.68
N GLY A 416 -14.08 -11.92 -8.47
CA GLY A 416 -13.99 -12.28 -9.88
C GLY A 416 -13.58 -13.75 -10.07
N PRO A 417 -13.77 -14.38 -11.24
CA PRO A 417 -14.13 -13.76 -12.51
C PRO A 417 -15.56 -13.26 -12.49
N TYR A 418 -15.76 -12.03 -12.92
CA TYR A 418 -17.05 -11.35 -12.86
C TYR A 418 -17.99 -11.87 -13.94
N VAL A 419 -19.16 -12.35 -13.52
CA VAL A 419 -20.24 -12.81 -14.40
C VAL A 419 -21.48 -12.02 -14.04
N ALA A 420 -22.13 -11.36 -15.00
CA ALA A 420 -23.33 -10.57 -14.72
C ALA A 420 -24.43 -11.46 -14.14
N LYS A 421 -24.96 -11.08 -12.97
CA LYS A 421 -26.03 -11.81 -12.27
C LYS A 421 -27.33 -11.79 -13.08
N GLU A 422 -27.67 -10.62 -13.62
CA GLU A 422 -28.85 -10.38 -14.44
C GLU A 422 -28.44 -9.62 -15.73
N PRO A 423 -27.90 -10.32 -16.74
CA PRO A 423 -27.32 -9.70 -17.94
C PRO A 423 -28.29 -8.77 -18.67
N ASP A 424 -29.57 -9.13 -18.76
CA ASP A 424 -30.58 -8.32 -19.43
C ASP A 424 -30.92 -7.06 -18.65
N GLU A 425 -30.88 -7.12 -17.32
CA GLU A 425 -31.12 -5.96 -16.46
C GLU A 425 -29.94 -4.99 -16.49
N LEU A 426 -28.70 -5.51 -16.57
CA LEU A 426 -27.51 -4.71 -16.82
C LEU A 426 -27.59 -3.98 -18.19
N ARG A 427 -28.04 -4.67 -19.24
CA ARG A 427 -28.28 -4.03 -20.54
C ARG A 427 -29.38 -2.97 -20.48
N ARG A 428 -30.49 -3.23 -19.77
CA ARG A 428 -31.58 -2.28 -19.58
C ARG A 428 -31.07 -0.99 -18.95
N ILE A 429 -30.34 -1.07 -17.83
CA ILE A 429 -29.88 0.12 -17.13
C ILE A 429 -28.86 0.93 -17.94
N ILE A 430 -27.95 0.26 -18.66
CA ILE A 430 -26.99 0.93 -19.54
C ILE A 430 -27.75 1.70 -20.63
N ALA A 431 -28.69 1.04 -21.32
CA ALA A 431 -29.49 1.67 -22.36
C ALA A 431 -30.35 2.83 -21.82
N THR A 432 -30.93 2.70 -20.63
CA THR A 432 -31.69 3.79 -20.00
C THR A 432 -30.78 4.97 -19.64
N CYS A 433 -29.60 4.73 -19.07
CA CYS A 433 -28.62 5.77 -18.80
C CYS A 433 -28.20 6.50 -20.07
N GLU A 434 -27.86 5.78 -21.14
CA GLU A 434 -27.50 6.36 -22.43
C GLU A 434 -28.63 7.22 -23.02
N ARG A 435 -29.87 6.69 -23.01
CA ARG A 435 -31.07 7.41 -23.44
C ARG A 435 -31.27 8.72 -22.68
N LEU A 436 -30.93 8.73 -21.39
CA LEU A 436 -31.05 9.89 -20.50
C LEU A 436 -29.80 10.78 -20.48
N GLY A 437 -28.77 10.46 -21.27
CA GLY A 437 -27.52 11.23 -21.33
C GLY A 437 -26.63 11.09 -20.09
N MET A 438 -26.81 10.02 -19.30
CA MET A 438 -25.98 9.67 -18.15
C MET A 438 -24.93 8.63 -18.55
N LYS A 439 -23.77 8.67 -17.88
CA LYS A 439 -22.77 7.61 -17.94
C LYS A 439 -22.98 6.61 -16.82
N LEU A 440 -22.62 5.35 -17.05
CA LEU A 440 -22.73 4.27 -16.05
C LEU A 440 -21.37 3.61 -15.81
N LEU A 441 -20.96 3.56 -14.53
CA LEU A 441 -19.81 2.81 -14.05
C LEU A 441 -20.29 1.56 -13.31
N VAL A 442 -19.55 0.47 -13.46
CA VAL A 442 -19.73 -0.76 -12.67
C VAL A 442 -18.59 -0.93 -11.70
N TYR A 443 -18.85 -1.53 -10.55
CA TYR A 443 -17.81 -1.86 -9.58
C TYR A 443 -17.15 -3.19 -9.88
N MET A 444 -15.84 -3.21 -10.02
CA MET A 444 -15.02 -4.42 -10.10
C MET A 444 -13.67 -4.09 -9.46
N SER A 445 -13.10 -4.98 -8.66
CA SER A 445 -11.83 -4.70 -8.00
C SER A 445 -10.81 -5.79 -8.32
N PRO A 446 -9.60 -5.43 -8.77
CA PRO A 446 -8.55 -6.43 -8.98
C PRO A 446 -8.16 -7.11 -7.66
N HIS A 447 -8.35 -6.44 -6.51
CA HIS A 447 -8.12 -7.02 -5.19
C HIS A 447 -9.02 -8.25 -4.93
N TYR A 448 -10.27 -8.20 -5.37
CA TYR A 448 -11.23 -9.30 -5.23
C TYR A 448 -11.20 -10.27 -6.43
N TYR A 449 -10.26 -10.14 -7.36
CA TYR A 449 -10.14 -11.09 -8.46
C TYR A 449 -9.52 -12.41 -7.96
N VAL A 450 -10.11 -13.58 -8.26
CA VAL A 450 -9.54 -14.88 -7.79
C VAL A 450 -8.12 -15.09 -8.28
N ASP A 451 -7.85 -14.63 -9.50
CA ASP A 451 -6.53 -14.63 -10.08
C ASP A 451 -5.91 -13.29 -9.67
N GLN A 452 -4.90 -13.29 -8.81
CA GLN A 452 -4.27 -12.03 -8.40
C GLN A 452 -3.39 -11.42 -9.52
N SER A 453 -3.50 -11.90 -10.77
CA SER A 453 -2.95 -11.27 -11.98
C SER A 453 -3.75 -10.04 -12.43
N ILE A 454 -3.10 -8.88 -12.46
CA ILE A 454 -3.67 -7.66 -13.05
C ILE A 454 -4.01 -7.84 -14.52
N GLU A 455 -3.23 -8.62 -15.26
CA GLU A 455 -3.42 -8.83 -16.69
C GLU A 455 -4.71 -9.61 -16.96
N ALA A 456 -4.97 -10.65 -16.17
CA ALA A 456 -6.21 -11.42 -16.23
C ALA A 456 -7.43 -10.56 -15.86
N PHE A 457 -7.32 -9.70 -14.85
CA PHE A 457 -8.37 -8.75 -14.48
C PHE A 457 -8.64 -7.74 -15.61
N MET A 458 -7.58 -7.14 -16.16
CA MET A 458 -7.69 -6.13 -17.22
C MET A 458 -8.28 -6.73 -18.50
N GLN A 459 -7.90 -7.97 -18.84
CA GLN A 459 -8.47 -8.71 -19.95
C GLN A 459 -9.98 -8.92 -19.76
N GLN A 460 -10.41 -9.40 -18.58
CA GLN A 460 -11.83 -9.61 -18.33
C GLN A 460 -12.63 -8.29 -18.30
N MET A 461 -12.06 -7.22 -17.76
CA MET A 461 -12.68 -5.90 -17.79
C MET A 461 -12.93 -5.43 -19.23
N ALA A 462 -11.96 -5.64 -20.13
CA ALA A 462 -12.11 -5.31 -21.54
C ALA A 462 -13.23 -6.12 -22.21
N GLU A 463 -13.28 -7.44 -21.95
CA GLU A 463 -14.32 -8.33 -22.48
C GLU A 463 -15.72 -7.95 -22.01
N LEU A 464 -15.90 -7.69 -20.71
CA LEU A 464 -17.19 -7.28 -20.14
C LEU A 464 -17.62 -5.90 -20.64
N ARG A 465 -16.67 -4.99 -20.84
CA ARG A 465 -16.97 -3.68 -21.44
C ARG A 465 -17.40 -3.83 -22.89
N GLU A 466 -16.78 -4.71 -23.66
CA GLU A 466 -17.19 -5.02 -25.03
C GLU A 466 -18.57 -5.69 -25.08
N GLU A 467 -18.86 -6.60 -24.15
CA GLU A 467 -20.14 -7.32 -24.09
C GLU A 467 -21.32 -6.42 -23.69
N PHE A 468 -21.15 -5.59 -22.65
CA PHE A 468 -22.24 -4.84 -22.03
C PHE A 468 -22.27 -3.35 -22.40
N GLY A 469 -21.13 -2.76 -22.77
CA GLY A 469 -21.07 -1.35 -23.19
C GLY A 469 -21.12 -0.32 -22.05
N PHE A 470 -20.81 -0.69 -20.79
CA PHE A 470 -20.72 0.30 -19.72
C PHE A 470 -19.57 1.30 -19.95
N HIS A 471 -19.67 2.48 -19.35
CA HIS A 471 -18.83 3.64 -19.70
C HIS A 471 -17.48 3.66 -18.97
N GLY A 472 -17.36 2.90 -17.89
CA GLY A 472 -16.12 2.75 -17.15
C GLY A 472 -16.28 1.90 -15.90
N LEU A 473 -15.21 1.88 -15.13
CA LEU A 473 -15.06 1.10 -13.92
C LEU A 473 -15.00 2.04 -12.71
N PHE A 474 -15.67 1.68 -11.63
CA PHE A 474 -15.41 2.19 -10.30
C PHE A 474 -14.71 1.10 -9.48
N TYR A 475 -13.67 1.45 -8.74
CA TYR A 475 -13.08 0.54 -7.76
C TYR A 475 -12.53 1.37 -6.61
N ASP A 476 -12.60 0.83 -5.40
CA ASP A 476 -12.02 1.41 -4.22
C ASP A 476 -10.81 0.56 -3.77
N GLY A 477 -9.76 1.25 -3.33
CA GLY A 477 -8.54 0.60 -2.83
C GLY A 477 -7.38 0.58 -3.82
N VAL A 478 -6.28 0.01 -3.35
CA VAL A 478 -5.00 -0.05 -4.05
C VAL A 478 -4.78 -1.49 -4.51
N TYR A 479 -4.39 -1.67 -5.77
CA TYR A 479 -3.84 -2.94 -6.25
C TYR A 479 -2.44 -3.09 -5.65
N PHE A 480 -2.30 -3.89 -4.60
CA PHE A 480 -0.99 -4.25 -4.03
C PHE A 480 -0.71 -5.72 -4.29
N THR A 481 -0.20 -6.00 -5.47
CA THR A 481 0.63 -7.17 -5.73
C THR A 481 1.65 -6.76 -6.76
N ASP A 482 2.69 -6.06 -6.27
CA ASP A 482 4.10 -6.17 -6.67
C ASP A 482 5.00 -5.51 -5.61
#